data_AF-A0A4R1Q4J5-F1
#
_entry.id   AF-A0A4R1Q4J5-F1
#
_cell.length_a   1.000
_cell.length_b   1.000
_cell.length_c   1.000
_cell.angle_alpha   90.00
_cell.angle_beta   90.00
_cell.angle_gamma   90.00
#
_symmetry.space_group_name_H-M   'P 1'
#
loop_
_entity.id
_entity.type
_entity.pdbx_description
1 polymer ?
#
loop_
_entity_poly.entity_id
_entity_poly.type
_entity_poly.pdbx_seq_one_letter_code
_entity_poly.pdbx_strand_id
1 'polypeptide(L)' 'MSCKCASYDPDSGRWDCSVSGSGCMYMVPNSKRCAKDYGEGPDAESGGRD' A
#
# COMPACT_ATOMS: atom_id res chain seq x y z
N MET A 1 2.11 0.88 11.83
CA MET A 1 3.04 1.82 11.18
C MET A 1 3.65 1.25 9.90
N SER A 2 3.41 -0.02 9.55
CA SER A 2 3.74 -0.61 8.25
C SER A 2 2.45 -1.05 7.52
N CYS A 3 2.45 -0.99 6.18
CA CYS A 3 1.37 -1.52 5.34
C CYS A 3 1.52 -3.04 5.19
N LYS A 4 0.47 -3.82 5.51
CA LYS A 4 0.49 -5.29 5.35
C LYS A 4 0.49 -5.76 3.89
N CYS A 5 0.06 -4.91 2.97
CA CYS A 5 0.03 -5.19 1.53
C CYS A 5 1.34 -4.81 0.83
N ALA A 6 2.30 -4.25 1.57
CA ALA A 6 3.58 -3.84 1.02
C ALA A 6 4.66 -4.90 1.25
N SER A 7 5.33 -5.31 0.19
CA SER A 7 6.48 -6.24 0.21
C SER A 7 7.73 -5.51 -0.28
N TYR A 8 8.85 -5.67 0.42
CA TYR A 8 10.10 -5.04 0.00
C TYR A 8 10.72 -5.85 -1.14
N ASP A 9 10.97 -5.18 -2.25
CA ASP A 9 11.71 -5.72 -3.39
C ASP A 9 13.19 -5.26 -3.28
N PRO A 10 14.11 -6.18 -2.95
CA PRO A 10 15.53 -5.85 -2.82
C PRO A 10 16.19 -5.52 -4.16
N ASP A 11 15.65 -5.99 -5.29
CA ASP A 11 16.24 -5.78 -6.62
C ASP A 11 16.02 -4.33 -7.09
N SER A 12 14.83 -3.77 -6.85
CA SER A 12 14.53 -2.36 -7.14
C SER A 12 14.79 -1.41 -5.97
N GLY A 13 14.96 -1.93 -4.75
CA GLY A 13 15.06 -1.14 -3.53
C GLY A 13 13.77 -0.39 -3.18
N ARG A 14 12.63 -0.84 -3.70
CA ARG A 14 11.31 -0.23 -3.50
C ARG A 14 10.39 -1.20 -2.75
N TRP A 15 9.29 -0.66 -2.26
CA TRP A 15 8.19 -1.45 -1.75
C TRP A 15 7.18 -1.66 -2.86
N ASP A 16 6.67 -2.86 -3.04
CA ASP A 16 5.59 -3.18 -3.97
C ASP A 16 4.27 -3.38 -3.21
N CYS A 17 3.15 -2.91 -3.77
CA CYS A 17 1.84 -2.98 -3.14
C CYS A 17 0.91 -3.90 -3.92
N SER A 18 0.48 -5.01 -3.29
CA SER A 18 -0.41 -5.99 -3.93
C SER A 18 -1.83 -5.48 -4.21
N VAL A 19 -2.25 -4.37 -3.58
CA VAL A 19 -3.58 -3.78 -3.79
C VAL A 19 -3.64 -2.97 -5.09
N SER A 20 -2.61 -2.17 -5.36
CA SER A 20 -2.51 -1.35 -6.57
C SER A 20 -1.72 -2.02 -7.69
N GLY A 21 -1.04 -3.15 -7.40
CA GLY A 21 -0.16 -3.84 -8.35
C GLY A 21 1.05 -3.00 -8.77
N SER A 22 1.41 -2.01 -7.96
CA SER A 22 2.40 -0.98 -8.25
C SER A 22 3.32 -0.76 -7.04
N GLY A 23 4.45 -0.09 -7.26
CA GLY A 23 5.31 0.37 -6.17
C GLY A 23 4.58 1.27 -5.18
N CYS A 24 4.81 1.06 -3.88
CA CYS A 24 4.34 1.94 -2.82
C CYS A 24 4.93 3.34 -3.00
N MET A 25 4.05 4.35 -2.96
CA MET A 25 4.42 5.75 -3.11
C MET A 25 5.25 6.30 -1.94
N TYR A 26 5.32 5.57 -0.82
CA TYR A 26 6.04 5.97 0.38
C TYR A 26 7.36 5.19 0.55
N MET A 27 8.40 5.87 1.03
CA MET A 27 9.69 5.22 1.38
C MET A 27 9.55 4.18 2.50
N VAL A 28 8.63 4.43 3.45
CA VAL A 28 8.24 3.49 4.49
C VAL A 28 6.75 3.23 4.32
N PRO A 29 6.31 1.98 4.10
CA PRO A 29 4.91 1.70 3.82
C PRO A 29 4.00 2.16 4.95
N ASN A 30 2.94 2.88 4.64
CA ASN A 30 2.00 3.38 5.63
C ASN A 30 0.58 3.25 5.10
N SER A 31 -0.09 2.15 5.46
CA SER A 31 -1.41 1.81 4.96
C SER A 31 -2.48 2.82 5.35
N LYS A 32 -2.45 3.36 6.57
CA LYS A 32 -3.39 4.41 7.01
C LYS A 32 -3.24 5.70 6.20
N ARG A 33 -1.99 6.09 5.91
CA ARG A 33 -1.74 7.27 5.09
C ARG A 33 -2.11 7.01 3.62
N CYS A 34 -1.83 5.81 3.11
CA CYS A 34 -2.24 5.39 1.77
C CYS A 34 -3.77 5.42 1.61
N ALA A 35 -4.50 4.91 2.61
CA ALA A 35 -5.95 4.94 2.65
C ALA A 35 -6.49 6.38 2.65
N LYS A 36 -5.87 7.27 3.42
CA LYS A 36 -6.27 8.68 3.49
C LYS A 36 -5.98 9.46 2.20
N ASP A 37 -4.79 9.29 1.64
CA ASP A 37 -4.30 10.12 0.55
C ASP A 37 -4.76 9.59 -0.83
N TYR A 38 -4.93 8.27 -0.96
CA TYR A 38 -5.23 7.59 -2.25
C TYR A 38 -6.47 6.68 -2.21
N GLY A 39 -7.06 6.40 -1.04
CA GLY A 39 -8.14 5.40 -0.95
C GLY A 39 -7.66 3.96 -1.22
N GLU A 40 -6.36 3.69 -1.09
CA GLU A 40 -5.74 2.40 -1.37
C GLU A 40 -5.23 1.72 -0.09
N GLY A 41 -4.99 0.42 -0.19
CA GLY A 41 -4.40 -0.38 0.89
C GLY A 41 -5.46 -0.96 1.86
N PRO A 42 -5.01 -1.73 2.86
CA PRO A 42 -5.90 -2.52 3.71
C PRO A 42 -6.70 -1.69 4.73
N ASP A 43 -6.33 -0.43 4.92
CA ASP A 43 -7.03 0.52 5.79
C ASP A 43 -7.94 1.47 5.01
N ALA A 44 -7.95 1.41 3.67
CA ALA A 44 -9.00 2.06 2.91
C ALA A 44 -10.27 1.28 3.23
N GLU A 45 -11.27 1.95 3.81
CA GLU A 45 -12.54 1.29 4.12
C GLU A 45 -12.95 0.46 2.91
N SER A 46 -13.26 -0.82 3.13
CA SER A 46 -13.80 -1.71 2.09
C SER A 46 -15.09 -1.09 1.53
N GLY A 47 -14.95 -0.14 0.61
CA GLY A 47 -15.99 0.33 -0.27
C GLY A 47 -16.29 -0.84 -1.18
N GLY A 48 -17.41 -1.51 -0.89
CA GLY A 48 -17.74 -2.84 -1.35
C GLY A 48 -17.59 -3.08 -2.84
N ARG A 49 -17.25 -4.32 -3.15
CA ARG A 49 -17.80 -4.98 -4.33
C ARG A 49 -18.61 -6.15 -3.81
N ASP A 50 -19.93 -5.99 -3.93
CA ASP A 50 -20.88 -7.06 -4.23
C ASP A 50 -20.29 -8.03 -5.25
#